data_AF-A0A925FE78-F1
#
_entry.id   AF-A0A925FE78-F1
#
_cell.length_a   1.000
_cell.length_b   1.000
_cell.length_c   1.000
_cell.angle_alpha   90.00
_cell.angle_beta   90.00
_cell.angle_gamma   90.00
#
_symmetry.space_group_name_H-M   'P 1'
#
loop_
_entity.id
_entity.type
_entity.pdbx_description
1 polymer ?
#
loop_
_entity_poly.entity_id
_entity_poly.type
_entity_poly.pdbx_seq_one_letter_code
_entity_poly.pdbx_strand_id
1 'polypeptide(L)'
;MPDAPLSPEDVELFRSAAALFRGAAEQLRSATTYTAKASDVERFAAAVRGTEAPAEPAAPVVRIEQLFYADQGPHVIERPPAPPMPPEQKLHHELVARSEHLQRLITEGREAADPVVKARVRRDLKVTTRELETLAASFGAHQLSAFFADVGHAEDLVAPAELDGLASAARVTMTPFPSLDELERRMAVVQRSRRVTPLSTPVVPAPAAAPPAPAPAPAPAAPPAPPAPPAPALPPVAAARSSATPTGRALQDLLATGIEGFRSLEIDPLSPPADLGAGDVVDIESLTFKGPMALARAIELRNDLLARGTPQDDALREIFDLLDLARAE
;
A
#
# COMPACT_ATOMS: atom_id res chain seq x y z
N MET A 1 -24.89 -7.48 -6.47
CA MET A 1 -24.86 -6.97 -7.85
C MET A 1 -23.63 -7.54 -8.57
N PRO A 2 -23.69 -8.76 -9.13
CA PRO A 2 -22.69 -9.25 -10.07
C PRO A 2 -23.23 -9.13 -11.51
N ASP A 3 -22.33 -8.99 -12.49
CA ASP A 3 -22.58 -8.97 -13.95
C ASP A 3 -22.78 -7.58 -14.59
N ALA A 4 -21.90 -6.63 -14.28
CA ALA A 4 -21.54 -5.66 -15.31
C ALA A 4 -20.84 -6.42 -16.45
N PRO A 5 -21.29 -6.30 -17.71
CA PRO A 5 -20.62 -6.96 -18.82
C PRO A 5 -19.18 -6.45 -18.94
N LEU A 6 -18.23 -7.37 -19.12
CA LEU A 6 -16.82 -7.04 -19.30
C LEU A 6 -16.64 -6.11 -20.50
N SER A 7 -15.75 -5.12 -20.37
CA SER A 7 -15.43 -4.24 -21.49
C SER A 7 -14.78 -5.05 -22.64
N PRO A 8 -14.86 -4.59 -23.90
CA PRO A 8 -14.17 -5.23 -25.01
C PRO A 8 -12.65 -5.36 -24.78
N GLU A 9 -12.05 -4.42 -24.06
CA GLU A 9 -10.64 -4.40 -23.70
C GLU A 9 -10.31 -5.50 -22.68
N ASP A 10 -11.14 -5.65 -21.64
CA ASP A 10 -11.01 -6.74 -20.66
C ASP A 10 -11.15 -8.10 -21.35
N VAL A 11 -12.12 -8.23 -22.26
CA VAL A 11 -12.32 -9.46 -23.04
C VAL A 11 -11.08 -9.80 -23.86
N GLU A 12 -10.43 -8.83 -24.49
CA GLU A 12 -9.20 -9.07 -25.26
C GLU A 12 -7.99 -9.36 -24.36
N LEU A 13 -7.89 -8.73 -23.19
CA LEU A 13 -6.90 -9.05 -22.17
C LEU A 13 -7.04 -10.51 -21.72
N PHE A 14 -8.24 -10.95 -21.36
CA PHE A 14 -8.47 -12.33 -20.94
C PHE A 14 -8.24 -13.33 -22.08
N ARG A 15 -8.64 -12.99 -23.31
CA ARG A 15 -8.43 -13.85 -24.48
C ARG A 15 -6.95 -14.05 -24.79
N SER A 16 -6.17 -12.97 -24.77
CA SER A 16 -4.71 -13.02 -25.01
C SER A 16 -3.97 -13.74 -23.88
N ALA A 17 -4.35 -13.51 -22.62
CA ALA A 17 -3.83 -14.26 -21.47
C ALA A 17 -4.12 -15.76 -21.58
N ALA A 18 -5.36 -16.13 -21.91
CA ALA A 18 -5.78 -17.53 -22.06
C ALA A 18 -5.05 -18.25 -23.21
N ALA A 19 -4.65 -17.52 -24.27
CA ALA A 19 -3.83 -18.07 -25.34
C ALA A 19 -2.40 -18.38 -24.85
N LEU A 20 -1.76 -17.44 -24.14
CA LEU A 20 -0.43 -17.63 -23.56
C LEU A 20 -0.40 -18.81 -22.57
N PHE A 21 -1.38 -18.90 -21.67
CA PHE A 21 -1.45 -19.98 -20.67
C PHE A 21 -1.72 -21.34 -21.29
N ARG A 22 -2.53 -21.43 -22.34
CA ARG A 22 -2.73 -22.69 -23.08
C ARG A 22 -1.44 -23.16 -23.74
N GLY A 23 -0.71 -22.27 -24.40
CA GLY A 23 0.60 -22.58 -24.98
C GLY A 23 1.60 -23.05 -23.92
N ALA A 24 1.62 -22.41 -22.75
CA ALA A 24 2.46 -22.82 -21.62
C ALA A 24 2.08 -24.21 -21.09
N ALA A 25 0.78 -24.46 -20.89
CA ALA A 25 0.28 -25.73 -20.40
C ALA A 25 0.51 -26.89 -21.39
N GLU A 26 0.49 -26.63 -22.69
CA GLU A 26 0.84 -27.62 -23.72
C GLU A 26 2.32 -27.97 -23.69
N GLN A 27 3.21 -26.96 -23.62
CA GLN A 27 4.66 -27.19 -23.58
C GLN A 27 5.13 -27.85 -22.28
N LEU A 28 4.49 -27.55 -21.16
CA LEU A 28 4.71 -28.25 -19.89
C LEU A 28 4.31 -29.73 -19.99
N ARG A 29 3.19 -30.03 -20.67
CA ARG A 29 2.75 -31.42 -20.89
C ARG A 29 3.68 -32.21 -21.81
N SER A 30 4.35 -31.55 -22.77
CA SER A 30 5.37 -32.19 -23.60
C SER A 30 6.75 -32.28 -22.96
N ALA A 31 6.90 -31.90 -21.68
CA ALA A 31 8.18 -31.87 -20.95
C ALA A 31 9.28 -31.06 -21.65
N THR A 32 8.88 -30.03 -22.41
CA THR A 32 9.81 -29.12 -23.11
C THR A 32 9.90 -27.79 -22.38
N THR A 33 11.06 -27.15 -22.41
CA THR A 33 11.24 -25.80 -21.85
C THR A 33 10.28 -24.82 -22.50
N TYR A 34 9.51 -24.10 -21.68
CA TYR A 34 8.53 -23.14 -22.19
C TYR A 34 9.23 -22.00 -22.94
N THR A 35 8.86 -21.78 -24.19
CA THR A 35 9.24 -20.61 -24.99
C THR A 35 7.97 -20.01 -25.58
N ALA A 36 7.56 -18.86 -25.04
CA ALA A 36 6.42 -18.12 -25.56
C ALA A 36 6.68 -17.68 -27.01
N LYS A 37 5.68 -17.79 -27.88
CA LYS A 37 5.77 -17.21 -29.22
C LYS A 37 5.79 -15.69 -29.10
N ALA A 38 6.70 -15.02 -29.81
CA ALA A 38 6.82 -13.56 -29.79
C ALA A 38 5.47 -12.87 -30.07
N SER A 39 4.70 -13.38 -31.03
CA SER A 39 3.36 -12.86 -31.38
C SER A 39 2.34 -12.91 -30.25
N ASP A 40 2.40 -13.94 -29.39
CA ASP A 40 1.45 -14.11 -28.28
C ASP A 40 1.80 -13.15 -27.14
N VAL A 41 3.11 -12.96 -26.89
CA VAL A 41 3.61 -11.98 -25.91
C VAL A 41 3.30 -10.56 -26.37
N GLU A 42 3.52 -10.23 -27.65
CA GLU A 42 3.20 -8.93 -28.22
C GLU A 42 1.71 -8.60 -28.13
N ARG A 43 0.83 -9.58 -28.44
CA ARG A 43 -0.62 -9.40 -28.33
C ARG A 43 -1.06 -9.18 -26.88
N PHE A 44 -0.55 -9.97 -25.94
CA PHE A 44 -0.86 -9.78 -24.52
C PHE A 44 -0.36 -8.43 -24.00
N ALA A 45 0.88 -8.04 -24.34
CA ALA A 45 1.42 -6.75 -23.95
C ALA A 45 0.63 -5.58 -24.55
N ALA A 46 0.11 -5.72 -25.78
CA ALA A 46 -0.78 -4.73 -26.39
C ALA A 46 -2.12 -4.63 -25.64
N ALA A 47 -2.71 -5.77 -25.24
CA ALA A 47 -3.95 -5.78 -24.48
C ALA A 47 -3.79 -5.15 -23.08
N VAL A 48 -2.68 -5.44 -22.38
CA VAL A 48 -2.36 -4.80 -21.09
C VAL A 48 -2.25 -3.28 -21.24
N ARG A 49 -1.56 -2.80 -22.27
CA ARG A 49 -1.48 -1.36 -22.54
C ARG A 49 -2.83 -0.74 -22.89
N GLY A 50 -3.72 -1.50 -23.53
CA GLY A 50 -5.11 -1.08 -23.79
C GLY A 50 -5.85 -0.83 -22.48
N THR A 51 -5.75 -1.76 -21.52
CA THR A 51 -6.37 -1.59 -20.18
C THR A 51 -5.69 -0.55 -19.30
N GLU A 52 -4.42 -0.21 -19.57
CA GLU A 52 -3.70 0.87 -18.90
C GLU A 52 -3.88 2.23 -19.59
N ALA A 53 -4.60 2.30 -20.71
CA ALA A 53 -4.95 3.58 -21.31
C ALA A 53 -5.59 4.45 -20.22
N PRO A 54 -5.20 5.73 -20.11
CA PRO A 54 -5.71 6.60 -19.08
C PRO A 54 -7.23 6.54 -19.14
N ALA A 55 -7.83 6.01 -18.08
CA ALA A 55 -9.27 5.95 -17.93
C ALA A 55 -9.82 7.30 -18.38
N GLU A 56 -10.90 7.29 -19.17
CA GLU A 56 -11.63 8.50 -19.54
C GLU A 56 -11.65 9.44 -18.33
N PRO A 57 -11.35 10.74 -18.52
CA PRO A 57 -11.16 11.66 -17.41
C PRO A 57 -12.29 11.45 -16.44
N ALA A 58 -11.93 10.94 -15.25
CA ALA A 58 -12.88 10.49 -14.26
C ALA A 58 -13.96 11.55 -14.15
N ALA A 59 -15.23 11.14 -14.27
CA ALA A 59 -16.38 12.03 -14.19
C ALA A 59 -16.11 13.08 -13.11
N PRO A 60 -16.32 14.39 -13.42
CA PRO A 60 -15.85 15.47 -12.57
C PRO A 60 -16.25 15.17 -11.15
N VAL A 61 -15.26 15.14 -10.24
CA VAL A 61 -15.49 14.86 -8.83
C VAL A 61 -16.42 15.95 -8.29
N VAL A 62 -17.72 15.65 -8.29
CA VAL A 62 -18.76 16.53 -7.77
C VAL A 62 -18.48 16.65 -6.29
N ARG A 63 -18.23 17.88 -5.82
CA ARG A 63 -18.03 18.09 -4.38
C ARG A 63 -19.30 17.62 -3.67
N ILE A 64 -19.16 16.94 -2.53
CA ILE A 64 -20.29 16.47 -1.73
C ILE A 64 -21.34 17.59 -1.52
N GLU A 65 -20.88 18.83 -1.37
CA GLU A 65 -21.69 20.06 -1.27
C GLU A 65 -22.68 20.27 -2.44
N GLN A 66 -22.29 19.88 -3.66
CA GLN A 66 -23.06 20.03 -4.89
C GLN A 66 -24.07 18.90 -5.10
N LEU A 67 -23.95 17.81 -4.33
CA LEU A 67 -24.95 16.74 -4.30
C LEU A 67 -26.15 17.08 -3.43
N PHE A 68 -26.08 18.16 -2.64
CA PHE A 68 -27.19 18.65 -1.84
C PHE A 68 -27.86 19.82 -2.54
N TYR A 69 -29.19 19.76 -2.60
CA TYR A 69 -30.00 20.90 -2.97
C TYR A 69 -29.75 22.03 -1.95
N ALA A 70 -29.71 23.27 -2.44
CA ALA A 70 -29.56 24.45 -1.58
C ALA A 70 -30.81 24.75 -0.73
N ASP A 71 -31.82 23.87 -0.78
CA ASP A 71 -32.99 23.98 0.05
C ASP A 71 -32.68 23.52 1.48
N GLN A 72 -33.33 24.15 2.47
CA GLN A 72 -33.29 23.64 3.85
C GLN A 72 -34.23 22.43 4.01
N GLY A 73 -34.22 21.55 3.02
CA GLY A 73 -35.05 20.36 2.99
C GLY A 73 -34.60 19.31 4.00
N PRO A 74 -35.36 18.22 4.16
CA PRO A 74 -35.04 17.11 5.08
C PRO A 74 -33.75 16.35 4.73
N HIS A 75 -33.03 16.76 3.69
CA HIS A 75 -31.74 16.21 3.23
C HIS A 75 -30.53 16.91 3.88
N VAL A 76 -30.74 17.90 4.76
CA VAL A 76 -29.66 18.52 5.54
C VAL A 76 -29.11 17.47 6.51
N ILE A 77 -27.96 16.90 6.17
CA ILE A 77 -27.21 16.03 7.07
C ILE A 77 -26.66 16.91 8.18
N GLU A 78 -27.32 16.90 9.34
CA GLU A 78 -26.75 17.48 10.55
C GLU A 78 -25.45 16.75 10.87
N ARG A 79 -24.33 17.47 10.82
CA ARG A 79 -23.05 16.93 11.24
C ARG A 79 -23.20 16.50 12.71
N PRO A 80 -22.99 15.22 13.05
CA PRO A 80 -23.14 14.76 14.42
C PRO A 80 -22.24 15.59 15.34
N PRO A 81 -22.69 15.94 16.56
CA PRO A 81 -21.99 16.84 17.48
C PRO A 81 -20.71 16.26 18.08
N ALA A 82 -20.21 15.13 17.56
CA ALA A 82 -18.91 14.60 17.94
C ALA A 82 -17.85 15.65 17.56
N PRO A 83 -16.97 16.07 18.50
CA PRO A 83 -15.94 17.03 18.18
C PRO A 83 -15.10 16.43 17.03
N PRO A 84 -14.95 17.15 15.90
CA PRO A 84 -14.17 16.63 14.79
C PRO A 84 -12.77 16.32 15.31
N MET A 85 -12.33 15.09 15.08
CA MET A 85 -10.96 14.68 15.39
C MET A 85 -10.00 15.74 14.81
N PRO A 86 -9.10 16.33 15.61
CA PRO A 86 -8.12 17.27 15.11
C PRO A 86 -7.39 16.69 13.89
N PRO A 87 -7.07 17.50 12.87
CA PRO A 87 -6.46 17.01 11.64
C PRO A 87 -5.16 16.24 11.91
N GLU A 88 -4.35 16.63 12.90
CA GLU A 88 -3.14 15.87 13.24
C GLU A 88 -3.44 14.49 13.83
N GLN A 89 -4.50 14.38 14.64
CA GLN A 89 -4.92 13.10 15.20
C GLN A 89 -5.46 12.17 14.11
N LYS A 90 -6.20 12.71 13.13
CA LYS A 90 -6.64 11.97 11.95
C LYS A 90 -5.45 11.49 11.11
N LEU A 91 -4.50 12.38 10.83
CA LEU A 91 -3.26 12.04 10.12
C LEU A 91 -2.52 10.93 10.85
N HIS A 92 -2.36 11.03 12.16
CA HIS A 92 -1.67 10.02 12.96
C HIS A 92 -2.34 8.63 12.86
N HIS A 93 -3.66 8.55 12.99
CA HIS A 93 -4.37 7.26 12.84
C HIS A 93 -4.17 6.63 11.46
N GLU A 94 -4.31 7.43 10.40
CA GLU A 94 -4.09 6.95 9.03
C GLU A 94 -2.63 6.52 8.79
N LEU A 95 -1.67 7.30 9.31
CA LEU A 95 -0.25 6.97 9.23
C LEU A 95 0.07 5.68 9.97
N VAL A 96 -0.46 5.46 11.17
CA VAL A 96 -0.26 4.22 11.94
C VAL A 96 -0.75 3.02 11.13
N ALA A 97 -2.00 3.06 10.66
CA ALA A 97 -2.59 1.95 9.89
C ALA A 97 -1.78 1.60 8.63
N ARG A 98 -1.36 2.62 7.86
CA ARG A 98 -0.55 2.41 6.65
C ARG A 98 0.89 1.98 6.97
N SER A 99 1.46 2.46 8.06
CA SER A 99 2.81 2.10 8.49
C SER A 99 2.89 0.65 9.00
N GLU A 100 1.84 0.14 9.63
CA GLU A 100 1.74 -1.28 9.99
C GLU A 100 1.68 -2.18 8.77
N HIS A 101 0.93 -1.78 7.74
CA HIS A 101 0.94 -2.48 6.46
C HIS A 101 2.33 -2.44 5.81
N LEU A 102 2.96 -1.27 5.78
CA LEU A 102 4.33 -1.10 5.29
C LEU A 102 5.33 -2.00 6.04
N GLN A 103 5.24 -2.12 7.37
CA GLN A 103 6.12 -3.01 8.15
C GLN A 103 5.96 -4.49 7.79
N ARG A 104 4.73 -4.94 7.50
CA ARG A 104 4.48 -6.30 7.02
C ARG A 104 5.17 -6.54 5.68
N LEU A 105 5.01 -5.61 4.73
CA LEU A 105 5.67 -5.69 3.42
C LEU A 105 7.19 -5.65 3.51
N ILE A 106 7.76 -4.84 4.43
CA ILE A 106 9.21 -4.80 4.67
C ILE A 106 9.70 -6.16 5.18
N THR A 107 8.99 -6.76 6.12
CA THR A 107 9.35 -8.08 6.68
C THR A 107 9.31 -9.15 5.61
N GLU A 108 8.23 -9.17 4.82
CA GLU A 108 8.09 -10.07 3.67
C GLU A 108 9.20 -9.86 2.63
N GLY A 109 9.55 -8.61 2.33
CA GLY A 109 10.63 -8.27 1.41
C GLY A 109 12.00 -8.74 1.86
N ARG A 110 12.25 -8.74 3.18
CA ARG A 110 13.50 -9.27 3.77
C ARG A 110 13.57 -10.80 3.70
N GLU A 111 12.43 -11.47 3.86
CA GLU A 111 12.34 -12.93 3.89
C GLU A 111 12.20 -13.56 2.49
N ALA A 112 11.75 -12.78 1.51
CA ALA A 112 11.55 -13.25 0.15
C ALA A 112 12.87 -13.70 -0.49
N ALA A 113 13.04 -15.02 -0.68
CA ALA A 113 14.14 -15.59 -1.47
C ALA A 113 13.77 -15.72 -2.96
N ASP A 114 12.50 -16.04 -3.25
CA ASP A 114 11.98 -16.26 -4.59
C ASP A 114 11.87 -14.95 -5.38
N PRO A 115 12.42 -14.86 -6.62
CA PRO A 115 12.28 -13.69 -7.48
C PRO A 115 10.83 -13.27 -7.75
N VAL A 116 9.88 -14.22 -7.81
CA VAL A 116 8.46 -13.91 -8.04
C VAL A 116 7.85 -13.21 -6.83
N VAL A 117 8.14 -13.70 -5.62
CA VAL A 117 7.69 -13.06 -4.38
C VAL A 117 8.33 -11.68 -4.22
N LYS A 118 9.62 -11.54 -4.51
CA LYS A 118 10.30 -10.23 -4.51
C LYS A 118 9.66 -9.24 -5.47
N ALA A 119 9.30 -9.68 -6.68
CA ALA A 119 8.65 -8.81 -7.67
C ALA A 119 7.26 -8.35 -7.20
N ARG A 120 6.49 -9.24 -6.55
CA ARG A 120 5.21 -8.91 -5.91
C ARG A 120 5.42 -7.87 -4.80
N VAL A 121 6.25 -8.17 -3.82
CA VAL A 121 6.51 -7.27 -2.67
C VAL A 121 7.00 -5.91 -3.16
N ARG A 122 7.86 -5.87 -4.18
CA ARG A 122 8.32 -4.61 -4.78
C ARG A 122 7.16 -3.78 -5.33
N ARG A 123 6.19 -4.41 -6.03
CA ARG A 123 5.00 -3.71 -6.55
C ARG A 123 4.14 -3.19 -5.40
N ASP A 124 3.89 -4.00 -4.40
CA ASP A 124 3.04 -3.63 -3.26
C ASP A 124 3.68 -2.50 -2.45
N LEU A 125 4.99 -2.56 -2.21
CA LEU A 125 5.76 -1.47 -1.60
C LEU A 125 5.61 -0.17 -2.40
N LYS A 126 5.72 -0.19 -3.74
CA LYS A 126 5.52 1.00 -4.58
C LYS A 126 4.14 1.62 -4.39
N VAL A 127 3.10 0.79 -4.35
CA VAL A 127 1.72 1.25 -4.13
C VAL A 127 1.60 1.89 -2.76
N THR A 128 2.03 1.20 -1.69
CA THR A 128 1.96 1.72 -0.31
C THR A 128 2.78 3.00 -0.12
N THR A 129 3.97 3.12 -0.72
CA THR A 129 4.78 4.35 -0.63
C THR A 129 4.09 5.54 -1.32
N ARG A 130 3.46 5.32 -2.49
CA ARG A 130 2.72 6.37 -3.20
C ARG A 130 1.46 6.80 -2.46
N GLU A 131 0.80 5.85 -1.82
CA GLU A 131 -0.33 6.09 -0.93
C GLU A 131 0.06 6.94 0.29
N LEU A 132 1.19 6.63 0.93
CA LEU A 132 1.73 7.41 2.05
C LEU A 132 2.20 8.80 1.61
N GLU A 133 2.80 8.94 0.43
CA GLU A 133 3.15 10.22 -0.18
C GLU A 133 1.92 11.10 -0.37
N THR A 134 0.86 10.55 -0.99
CA THR A 134 -0.40 11.26 -1.27
C THR A 134 -1.09 11.67 0.02
N LEU A 135 -1.14 10.76 1.00
CA LEU A 135 -1.68 11.05 2.33
C LEU A 135 -0.90 12.21 2.98
N ALA A 136 0.42 12.11 3.05
CA ALA A 136 1.28 13.15 3.65
C ALA A 136 1.08 14.51 2.96
N ALA A 137 1.01 14.53 1.62
CA ALA A 137 0.76 15.75 0.86
C ALA A 137 -0.59 16.40 1.18
N SER A 138 -1.66 15.60 1.35
CA SER A 138 -2.99 16.11 1.66
C SER A 138 -3.10 16.84 3.01
N PHE A 139 -2.18 16.55 3.94
CA PHE A 139 -2.08 17.20 5.25
C PHE A 139 -0.96 18.25 5.33
N GLY A 140 -0.27 18.54 4.21
CA GLY A 140 0.83 19.51 4.18
C GLY A 140 2.14 19.02 4.81
N ALA A 141 2.32 17.71 5.00
CA ALA A 141 3.55 17.11 5.53
C ALA A 141 4.59 16.94 4.42
N HIS A 142 5.13 18.06 3.94
CA HIS A 142 6.05 18.15 2.80
C HIS A 142 7.29 17.26 2.96
N GLN A 143 7.92 17.23 4.13
CA GLN A 143 9.13 16.44 4.35
C GLN A 143 8.85 14.93 4.30
N LEU A 144 7.70 14.51 4.83
CA LEU A 144 7.26 13.12 4.82
C LEU A 144 6.87 12.68 3.39
N SER A 145 6.13 13.52 2.68
CA SER A 145 5.77 13.30 1.28
C SER A 145 7.01 13.18 0.40
N ALA A 146 7.96 14.12 0.52
CA ALA A 146 9.21 14.10 -0.22
C ALA A 146 10.07 12.85 0.07
N PHE A 147 10.05 12.37 1.32
CA PHE A 147 10.73 11.12 1.68
C PHE A 147 10.15 9.92 0.91
N PHE A 148 8.82 9.76 0.91
CA PHE A 148 8.19 8.62 0.23
C PHE A 148 8.26 8.73 -1.30
N ALA A 149 8.20 9.94 -1.87
CA ALA A 149 8.45 10.16 -3.29
C ALA A 149 9.86 9.70 -3.69
N ASP A 150 10.89 10.14 -2.94
CA ASP A 150 12.30 9.78 -3.18
C ASP A 150 12.53 8.27 -3.08
N VAL A 151 11.94 7.60 -2.09
CA VAL A 151 12.01 6.14 -1.95
C VAL A 151 11.23 5.43 -3.06
N GLY A 152 10.05 5.92 -3.44
CA GLY A 152 9.24 5.37 -4.52
C GLY A 152 9.92 5.41 -5.90
N HIS A 153 10.86 6.33 -6.08
CA HIS A 153 11.71 6.44 -7.28
C HIS A 153 12.96 5.56 -7.26
N ALA A 154 13.26 4.86 -6.16
CA ALA A 154 14.39 3.93 -6.11
C ALA A 154 14.23 2.79 -7.12
N GLU A 155 15.32 2.45 -7.80
CA GLU A 155 15.34 1.38 -8.82
C GLU A 155 15.01 0.01 -8.20
N ASP A 156 15.55 -0.25 -7.01
CA ASP A 156 15.30 -1.48 -6.25
C ASP A 156 14.86 -1.22 -4.80
N LEU A 157 13.56 -1.05 -4.60
CA LEU A 157 12.92 -0.84 -3.29
C LEU A 157 13.11 -1.99 -2.29
N VAL A 158 13.45 -3.19 -2.75
CA VAL A 158 13.72 -4.35 -1.87
C VAL A 158 15.20 -4.47 -1.50
N ALA A 159 16.03 -3.51 -1.91
CA ALA A 159 17.41 -3.43 -1.44
C ALA A 159 17.45 -3.22 0.09
N PRO A 160 18.38 -3.86 0.82
CA PRO A 160 18.43 -3.77 2.28
C PRO A 160 18.44 -2.34 2.82
N ALA A 161 19.21 -1.44 2.18
CA ALA A 161 19.28 -0.03 2.57
C ALA A 161 17.95 0.71 2.45
N GLU A 162 17.16 0.41 1.42
CA GLU A 162 15.83 1.00 1.22
C GLU A 162 14.82 0.48 2.23
N LEU A 163 14.85 -0.83 2.49
CA LEU A 163 14.02 -1.45 3.52
C LEU A 163 14.32 -0.91 4.92
N ASP A 164 15.59 -0.64 5.24
CA ASP A 164 16.00 -0.03 6.52
C ASP A 164 15.54 1.44 6.63
N GLY A 165 15.60 2.18 5.52
CA GLY A 165 15.05 3.53 5.41
C GLY A 165 13.54 3.56 5.66
N LEU A 166 12.79 2.71 4.96
CA LEU A 166 11.35 2.55 5.13
C LEU A 166 10.98 2.08 6.54
N ALA A 167 11.73 1.15 7.12
CA ALA A 167 11.51 0.70 8.51
C ALA A 167 11.75 1.81 9.53
N SER A 168 12.70 2.71 9.26
CA SER A 168 12.95 3.87 10.13
C SER A 168 11.85 4.92 10.00
N ALA A 169 11.38 5.19 8.79
CA ALA A 169 10.24 6.07 8.56
C ALA A 169 8.95 5.53 9.20
N ALA A 170 8.64 4.24 9.02
CA ALA A 170 7.47 3.60 9.61
C ALA A 170 7.47 3.69 11.16
N ARG A 171 8.64 3.54 11.80
CA ARG A 171 8.75 3.73 13.26
C ARG A 171 8.49 5.17 13.69
N VAL A 172 8.98 6.15 12.92
CA VAL A 172 8.75 7.57 13.20
C VAL A 172 7.26 7.92 13.05
N THR A 173 6.59 7.46 11.99
CA THR A 173 5.17 7.75 11.72
C THR A 173 4.22 7.04 12.68
N MET A 174 4.60 5.88 13.22
CA MET A 174 3.83 5.17 14.26
C MET A 174 4.01 5.75 15.66
N THR A 175 5.02 6.60 15.87
CA THR A 175 5.25 7.22 17.17
C THR A 175 4.36 8.47 17.30
N PRO A 176 3.58 8.62 18.39
CA PRO A 176 2.79 9.82 18.62
C PRO A 176 3.65 11.08 18.53
N PHE A 177 3.12 12.09 17.85
CA PHE A 177 3.75 13.40 17.68
C PHE A 177 2.80 14.50 18.14
N PRO A 178 3.31 15.53 18.83
CA PRO A 178 2.49 16.64 19.34
C PRO A 178 2.09 17.62 18.24
N SER A 179 2.83 17.68 17.13
CA SER A 179 2.56 18.57 16.00
C SER A 179 3.17 18.03 14.70
N LEU A 180 2.70 18.54 13.57
CA LEU A 180 3.22 18.19 12.25
C LEU A 180 4.71 18.57 12.10
N ASP A 181 5.12 19.75 12.57
CA ASP A 181 6.51 20.20 12.52
C ASP A 181 7.47 19.24 13.23
N GLU A 182 7.04 18.63 14.34
CA GLU A 182 7.84 17.66 15.06
C GLU A 182 8.01 16.36 14.27
N LEU A 183 6.94 15.89 13.61
CA LEU A 183 7.02 14.77 12.69
C LEU A 183 7.99 15.07 11.53
N GLU A 184 7.88 16.24 10.91
CA GLU A 184 8.76 16.64 9.80
C GLU A 184 10.22 16.73 10.23
N ARG A 185 10.52 17.28 11.41
CA ARG A 185 11.88 17.30 11.97
C ARG A 185 12.44 15.90 12.14
N ARG A 186 11.66 14.96 12.69
CA ARG A 186 12.08 13.55 12.85
C ARG A 186 12.33 12.89 11.49
N MET A 187 11.47 13.15 10.50
CA MET A 187 11.65 12.64 9.15
C MET A 187 12.88 13.20 8.44
N ALA A 188 13.20 14.48 8.65
CA ALA A 188 14.43 15.08 8.13
C ALA A 188 15.69 14.38 8.69
N VAL A 189 15.67 13.94 9.96
CA VAL A 189 16.75 13.15 10.56
C VAL A 189 16.87 11.78 9.88
N VAL A 190 15.75 11.08 9.65
CA VAL A 190 15.74 9.78 8.95
C VAL A 190 16.31 9.93 7.53
N GLN A 191 15.86 10.95 6.78
CA GLN A 191 16.34 11.18 5.42
C GLN A 191 17.84 11.51 5.40
N ARG A 192 18.34 12.30 6.35
CA ARG A 192 19.77 12.59 6.47
C ARG A 192 20.59 11.33 6.75
N SER A 193 20.13 10.47 7.67
CA SER A 193 20.81 9.21 7.98
C SER A 193 20.86 8.26 6.79
N ARG A 194 19.79 8.18 5.98
CA ARG A 194 19.75 7.39 4.74
C ARG A 194 20.81 7.87 3.73
N ARG A 195 20.99 9.19 3.57
CA ARG A 195 21.99 9.76 2.64
C ARG A 195 23.43 9.63 3.12
N VAL A 196 23.66 9.67 4.43
CA VAL A 196 25.01 9.67 5.01
C VAL A 196 25.61 8.28 5.07
N THR A 197 24.81 7.21 5.10
CA THR A 197 25.33 5.84 5.17
C THR A 197 26.02 5.49 3.84
N PRO A 198 27.36 5.53 3.76
CA PRO A 198 28.03 5.08 2.57
C PRO A 198 27.89 3.57 2.52
N LEU A 199 27.82 2.99 1.31
CA LEU A 199 28.11 1.58 1.06
C LEU A 199 29.57 1.32 1.47
N SER A 200 29.86 1.29 2.77
CA SER A 200 31.08 0.70 3.28
C SER A 200 30.88 -0.79 3.14
N THR A 201 31.29 -1.32 1.99
CA THR A 201 31.72 -2.71 1.93
C THR A 201 32.61 -2.94 3.14
N PRO A 202 32.35 -3.95 3.98
CA PRO A 202 33.32 -4.33 4.99
C PRO A 202 34.58 -4.76 4.22
N VAL A 203 35.55 -3.86 4.13
CA VAL A 203 36.93 -4.25 3.87
C VAL A 203 37.28 -5.14 5.04
N VAL A 204 37.17 -6.44 4.85
CA VAL A 204 37.83 -7.42 5.69
C VAL A 204 39.30 -7.01 5.64
N PRO A 205 39.91 -6.50 6.73
CA PRO A 205 41.34 -6.30 6.71
C PRO A 205 41.96 -7.67 6.45
N ALA A 206 42.61 -7.82 5.31
CA ALA A 206 43.46 -8.97 5.05
C ALA A 206 44.39 -9.11 6.27
N PRO A 207 44.57 -10.32 6.83
CA PRO A 207 45.47 -10.50 7.96
C PRO A 207 46.86 -10.04 7.51
N ALA A 208 47.32 -8.94 8.11
CA ALA A 208 48.69 -8.49 7.93
C ALA A 208 49.60 -9.63 8.38
N ALA A 209 50.34 -10.22 7.45
CA ALA A 209 51.37 -11.17 7.75
C ALA A 209 52.34 -10.53 8.75
N ALA A 210 52.37 -11.06 9.96
CA ALA A 210 53.35 -10.68 10.96
C ALA A 210 54.76 -11.00 10.45
N PRO A 211 55.75 -10.12 10.62
CA PRO A 211 57.15 -10.45 10.34
C PRO A 211 57.62 -11.57 11.29
N PRO A 212 58.52 -12.46 10.83
CA PRO A 212 58.98 -13.59 11.64
C PRO A 212 59.77 -13.07 12.86
N ALA A 213 59.32 -13.47 14.05
CA ALA A 213 60.04 -13.22 15.30
C ALA A 213 61.34 -14.05 15.35
N PRO A 214 62.46 -13.49 15.84
CA PRO A 214 63.71 -14.24 16.03
C PRO A 214 63.60 -15.22 17.20
N ALA A 215 64.23 -16.38 17.04
CA ALA A 215 64.21 -17.51 17.97
C ALA A 215 64.68 -17.15 19.40
N PRO A 216 64.06 -17.70 20.45
CA PRO A 216 64.46 -17.43 21.82
C PRO A 216 65.69 -18.25 22.24
N ALA A 217 66.66 -17.57 22.87
CA ALA A 217 67.75 -18.20 23.62
C ALA A 217 67.23 -18.73 24.98
N PRO A 218 67.80 -19.82 25.53
CA PRO A 218 67.36 -20.39 26.78
C PRO A 218 67.89 -19.58 27.98
N ALA A 219 66.99 -19.15 28.87
CA ALA A 219 67.32 -18.54 30.15
C ALA A 219 67.05 -19.52 31.32
N PRO A 220 67.79 -19.41 32.45
CA PRO A 220 67.85 -20.44 33.48
C PRO A 220 66.72 -20.35 34.52
N ALA A 221 66.45 -21.50 35.14
CA ALA A 221 65.38 -21.72 36.11
C ALA A 221 65.50 -20.85 37.38
N ALA A 222 64.37 -20.22 37.77
CA ALA A 222 64.20 -19.52 39.03
C ALA A 222 63.31 -20.36 40.00
N PRO A 223 63.53 -20.27 41.33
CA PRO A 223 62.89 -21.11 42.34
C PRO A 223 61.44 -20.70 42.67
N PRO A 224 60.64 -21.59 43.30
CA PRO A 224 59.20 -21.38 43.49
C PRO A 224 58.88 -20.38 44.61
N ALA A 225 57.89 -19.52 44.36
CA ALA A 225 57.30 -18.59 45.32
C ALA A 225 56.11 -19.23 46.09
N PRO A 226 55.84 -18.82 47.35
CA PRO A 226 54.78 -19.40 48.19
C PRO A 226 53.36 -18.91 47.81
N PRO A 227 52.30 -19.65 48.22
CA PRO A 227 50.93 -19.38 47.78
C PRO A 227 50.28 -18.19 48.50
N ALA A 228 49.53 -17.39 47.73
CA ALA A 228 48.70 -16.28 48.21
C ALA A 228 47.28 -16.75 48.62
N PRO A 229 46.60 -16.06 49.57
CA PRO A 229 45.28 -16.44 50.08
C PRO A 229 44.11 -16.09 49.13
N PRO A 230 42.92 -16.71 49.29
CA PRO A 230 41.83 -16.61 48.34
C PRO A 230 41.05 -15.29 48.44
N ALA A 231 40.70 -14.73 47.28
CA ALA A 231 39.81 -13.57 47.14
C ALA A 231 38.31 -13.99 47.12
N PRO A 232 37.40 -13.15 47.63
CA PRO A 232 35.97 -13.47 47.72
C PRO A 232 35.24 -13.32 46.38
N ALA A 233 34.26 -14.20 46.15
CA ALA A 233 33.45 -14.31 44.94
C ALA A 233 32.47 -13.12 44.76
N LEU A 234 32.45 -12.55 43.54
CA LEU A 234 31.42 -11.62 43.09
C LEU A 234 30.26 -12.40 42.41
N PRO A 235 29.00 -11.98 42.57
CA PRO A 235 27.85 -12.63 41.95
C PRO A 235 27.76 -12.30 40.43
N PRO A 236 27.22 -13.22 39.61
CA PRO A 236 27.10 -13.00 38.17
C PRO A 236 25.99 -12.00 37.83
N VAL A 237 26.32 -11.04 36.97
CA VAL A 237 25.37 -10.12 36.33
C VAL A 237 24.53 -10.90 35.33
N ALA A 238 23.21 -10.85 35.50
CA ALA A 238 22.24 -11.50 34.63
C ALA A 238 22.29 -10.91 33.21
N ALA A 239 22.58 -11.76 32.22
CA ALA A 239 22.44 -11.45 30.82
C ALA A 239 20.97 -11.18 30.47
N ALA A 240 20.70 -10.05 29.80
CA ALA A 240 19.41 -9.70 29.25
C ALA A 240 18.94 -10.79 28.27
N ARG A 241 17.75 -11.32 28.50
CA ARG A 241 17.12 -12.36 27.67
C ARG A 241 16.70 -11.74 26.34
N SER A 242 17.35 -12.16 25.27
CA SER A 242 16.86 -11.99 23.90
C SER A 242 15.51 -12.68 23.77
N SER A 243 14.51 -11.96 23.27
CA SER A 243 13.20 -12.51 22.90
C SER A 243 13.41 -13.56 21.81
N ALA A 244 13.27 -14.83 22.18
CA ALA A 244 13.30 -15.94 21.23
C ALA A 244 12.21 -15.75 20.19
N THR A 245 12.58 -15.83 18.91
CA THR A 245 11.63 -15.92 17.81
C THR A 245 10.69 -17.10 18.06
N PRO A 246 9.36 -16.94 17.91
CA PRO A 246 8.42 -18.04 18.06
C PRO A 246 8.84 -19.16 17.10
N THR A 247 8.98 -20.38 17.63
CA THR A 247 9.25 -21.53 16.78
C THR A 247 8.08 -21.74 15.80
N GLY A 248 8.32 -22.37 14.65
CA GLY A 248 7.26 -22.60 13.66
C GLY A 248 6.02 -23.31 14.23
N ARG A 249 6.20 -24.13 15.28
CA ARG A 249 5.11 -24.76 16.02
C ARG A 249 4.29 -23.76 16.85
N ALA A 250 4.96 -22.83 17.54
CA ALA A 250 4.27 -21.77 18.29
C ALA A 250 3.48 -20.83 17.36
N LEU A 251 4.00 -20.57 16.15
CA LEU A 251 3.26 -19.83 15.12
C LEU A 251 2.05 -20.63 14.62
N GLN A 252 2.20 -21.93 14.37
CA GLN A 252 1.12 -22.79 13.91
C GLN A 252 -0.01 -22.89 14.96
N ASP A 253 0.34 -22.98 16.25
CA ASP A 253 -0.62 -23.00 17.34
C ASP A 253 -1.35 -21.64 17.48
N LEU A 254 -0.64 -20.53 17.28
CA LEU A 254 -1.23 -19.18 17.27
C LEU A 254 -2.21 -19.01 16.11
N LEU A 255 -1.85 -19.48 14.90
CA LEU A 255 -2.72 -19.44 13.72
C LEU A 255 -3.97 -20.33 13.90
N ALA A 256 -3.82 -21.54 14.44
CA ALA A 256 -4.95 -22.41 14.75
C ALA A 256 -5.91 -21.76 15.75
N THR A 257 -5.36 -21.09 16.77
CA THR A 257 -6.15 -20.35 17.78
C THR A 257 -6.87 -19.15 17.16
N GLY A 258 -6.21 -18.42 16.25
CA GLY A 258 -6.82 -17.28 15.54
C GLY A 258 -7.97 -17.69 14.62
N ILE A 259 -7.81 -18.78 13.86
CA ILE A 259 -8.85 -19.28 12.95
C ILE A 259 -10.10 -19.72 13.70
N GLU A 260 -9.93 -20.39 14.85
CA GLU A 260 -11.07 -20.80 15.67
C GLU A 260 -11.81 -19.58 16.26
N GLY A 261 -11.11 -18.48 16.54
CA GLY A 261 -11.72 -17.21 16.93
C GLY A 261 -12.57 -16.54 15.84
N PHE A 262 -12.27 -16.75 14.56
CA PHE A 262 -13.09 -16.21 13.46
C PHE A 262 -14.40 -16.98 13.26
N ARG A 263 -14.46 -18.27 13.61
CA ARG A 263 -15.73 -19.04 13.57
C ARG A 263 -16.76 -18.52 14.55
N SER A 264 -16.34 -18.00 15.71
CA SER A 264 -17.31 -17.43 16.66
C SER A 264 -17.97 -16.17 16.11
N LEU A 265 -17.30 -15.41 15.23
CA LEU A 265 -17.85 -14.21 14.60
C LEU A 265 -18.91 -14.51 13.54
N GLU A 266 -18.94 -15.73 13.01
CA GLU A 266 -19.99 -16.20 12.09
C GLU A 266 -21.29 -16.52 12.84
N ILE A 267 -21.18 -16.90 14.12
CA ILE A 267 -22.31 -17.25 14.98
C ILE A 267 -22.78 -16.04 15.81
N ASP A 268 -21.84 -15.20 16.27
CA ASP A 268 -22.10 -14.01 17.07
C ASP A 268 -21.35 -12.80 16.46
N PRO A 269 -21.96 -12.11 15.49
CA PRO A 269 -21.31 -10.99 14.83
C PRO A 269 -21.08 -9.84 15.82
N LEU A 270 -19.93 -9.16 15.72
CA LEU A 270 -19.53 -8.07 16.63
C LEU A 270 -20.55 -6.93 16.73
N SER A 271 -21.40 -6.81 15.72
CA SER A 271 -22.57 -5.93 15.72
C SER A 271 -23.74 -6.67 15.06
N PRO A 272 -24.98 -6.47 15.56
CA PRO A 272 -26.15 -6.92 14.83
C PRO A 272 -26.14 -6.28 13.42
N PRO A 273 -26.57 -7.01 12.37
CA PRO A 273 -26.69 -6.45 11.03
C PRO A 273 -27.47 -5.14 11.08
N ALA A 274 -26.95 -4.11 10.40
CA ALA A 274 -27.69 -2.86 10.29
C ALA A 274 -29.06 -3.17 9.67
N ASP A 275 -30.13 -2.86 10.41
CA ASP A 275 -31.48 -2.90 9.88
C ASP A 275 -31.57 -1.75 8.86
N LEU A 276 -31.18 -2.06 7.63
CA LEU A 276 -31.56 -1.28 6.46
C LEU A 276 -33.06 -1.50 6.37
N GLY A 277 -33.81 -0.71 7.14
CA GLY A 277 -35.26 -0.82 7.20
C GLY A 277 -35.80 -0.93 5.78
N ALA A 278 -36.92 -1.63 5.62
CA ALA A 278 -37.59 -1.87 4.34
C ALA A 278 -38.11 -0.58 3.66
N GLY A 279 -37.38 0.53 3.75
CA GLY A 279 -37.53 1.69 2.90
C GLY A 279 -37.27 1.27 1.47
N ASP A 280 -38.19 1.72 0.61
CA ASP A 280 -38.31 1.39 -0.80
C ASP A 280 -36.96 1.15 -1.46
N VAL A 281 -36.74 -0.12 -1.85
CA VAL A 281 -35.73 -0.45 -2.85
C VAL A 281 -36.16 0.28 -4.12
N VAL A 282 -35.52 1.41 -4.38
CA VAL A 282 -35.77 2.21 -5.59
C VAL A 282 -35.15 1.43 -6.74
N ASP A 283 -36.00 0.88 -7.62
CA ASP A 283 -35.53 0.15 -8.80
C ASP A 283 -34.59 1.04 -9.60
N ILE A 284 -33.45 0.48 -10.01
CA ILE A 284 -32.41 1.24 -10.74
C ILE A 284 -32.96 1.86 -12.02
N GLU A 285 -33.99 1.25 -12.61
CA GLU A 285 -34.68 1.77 -13.80
C GLU A 285 -35.44 3.07 -13.53
N SER A 286 -35.88 3.31 -12.30
CA SER A 286 -36.52 4.57 -11.88
C SER A 286 -35.51 5.72 -11.68
N LEU A 287 -34.21 5.41 -11.61
CA LEU A 287 -33.13 6.39 -11.58
C LEU A 287 -32.64 6.78 -12.98
N THR A 288 -33.09 6.08 -14.02
CA THR A 288 -32.76 6.43 -15.42
C THR A 288 -33.84 7.31 -16.04
N PHE A 289 -33.46 8.49 -16.53
CA PHE A 289 -34.35 9.33 -17.32
C PHE A 289 -34.71 8.63 -18.64
N LYS A 290 -36.00 8.34 -18.82
CA LYS A 290 -36.53 7.72 -20.04
C LYS A 290 -37.67 8.56 -20.64
N GLY A 291 -37.78 8.52 -21.98
CA GLY A 291 -38.88 9.12 -22.74
C GLY A 291 -39.19 10.58 -22.39
N PRO A 292 -40.43 10.91 -21.98
CA PRO A 292 -40.83 12.28 -21.66
C PRO A 292 -40.00 12.94 -20.56
N MET A 293 -39.50 12.17 -19.59
CA MET A 293 -38.68 12.70 -18.49
C MET A 293 -37.28 13.08 -18.98
N ALA A 294 -36.68 12.30 -19.88
CA ALA A 294 -35.41 12.65 -20.51
C ALA A 294 -35.53 13.92 -21.35
N LEU A 295 -36.64 14.08 -22.08
CA LEU A 295 -36.91 15.29 -22.85
C LEU A 295 -37.13 16.52 -21.95
N ALA A 296 -37.87 16.37 -20.86
CA ALA A 296 -38.06 17.45 -19.88
C ALA A 296 -36.72 17.92 -19.31
N ARG A 297 -35.84 16.99 -18.95
CA ARG A 297 -34.50 17.29 -18.47
C ARG A 297 -33.62 17.98 -19.53
N ALA A 298 -33.67 17.53 -20.77
CA ALA A 298 -32.94 18.17 -21.87
C ALA A 298 -33.40 19.62 -22.10
N ILE A 299 -34.72 19.89 -21.94
CA ILE A 299 -35.28 21.24 -22.02
C ILE A 299 -34.76 22.13 -20.88
N GLU A 300 -34.71 21.61 -19.65
CA GLU A 300 -34.14 22.33 -18.50
C GLU A 300 -32.69 22.72 -18.75
N LEU A 301 -31.83 21.76 -19.13
CA LEU A 301 -30.42 22.00 -19.41
C LEU A 301 -30.21 23.03 -20.53
N ARG A 302 -31.03 22.96 -21.59
CA ARG A 302 -31.00 23.96 -22.66
C ARG A 302 -31.35 25.35 -22.14
N ASN A 303 -32.39 25.47 -21.32
CA ASN A 303 -32.81 26.77 -20.77
C ASN A 303 -31.74 27.34 -19.83
N ASP A 304 -31.08 26.49 -19.04
CA ASP A 304 -29.95 26.88 -18.19
C ASP A 304 -28.75 27.37 -19.02
N LEU A 305 -28.43 26.69 -20.12
CA LEU A 305 -27.37 27.13 -21.05
C LEU A 305 -27.70 28.49 -21.68
N LEU A 306 -28.96 28.71 -22.08
CA LEU A 306 -29.40 30.00 -22.63
C LEU A 306 -29.32 31.12 -21.59
N ALA A 307 -29.65 30.84 -20.33
CA ALA A 307 -29.59 31.82 -19.25
C ALA A 307 -28.14 32.23 -18.90
N ARG A 308 -27.18 31.31 -19.01
CA ARG A 308 -25.75 31.56 -18.71
C ARG A 308 -24.99 32.23 -19.86
N GLY A 309 -25.45 32.06 -21.10
CA GLY A 309 -24.86 32.72 -22.28
C GLY A 309 -23.51 32.17 -22.74
N THR A 310 -23.01 31.09 -22.12
CA THR A 310 -21.77 30.41 -22.53
C THR A 310 -22.04 28.92 -22.70
N PRO A 311 -21.72 28.31 -23.85
CA PRO A 311 -21.86 26.88 -24.05
C PRO A 311 -20.87 26.12 -23.15
N GLN A 312 -21.37 25.10 -22.44
CA GLN A 312 -20.56 24.16 -21.69
C GLN A 312 -20.64 22.81 -22.42
N ASP A 313 -19.48 22.29 -22.84
CA ASP A 313 -19.41 21.07 -23.66
C ASP A 313 -20.05 19.86 -22.97
N ASP A 314 -19.92 19.76 -21.65
CA ASP A 314 -20.50 18.67 -20.86
C ASP A 314 -22.03 18.72 -20.83
N ALA A 315 -22.62 19.91 -20.67
CA ALA A 315 -24.07 20.09 -20.69
C ALA A 315 -24.64 19.84 -22.09
N LEU A 316 -23.89 20.17 -23.14
CA LEU A 316 -24.26 19.84 -24.51
C LEU A 316 -24.24 18.33 -24.75
N ARG A 317 -23.21 17.63 -24.25
CA ARG A 317 -23.13 16.16 -24.32
C ARG A 317 -24.28 15.50 -23.58
N GLU A 318 -24.60 15.94 -22.36
CA GLU A 318 -25.74 15.44 -21.60
C GLU A 318 -27.08 15.65 -22.32
N ILE A 319 -27.28 16.81 -22.96
CA ILE A 319 -28.47 17.05 -23.78
C ILE A 319 -28.55 16.05 -24.94
N PHE A 320 -27.44 15.75 -25.63
CA PHE A 320 -27.45 14.77 -26.72
C PHE A 320 -27.75 13.36 -26.21
N ASP A 321 -27.15 12.95 -25.10
CA ASP A 321 -27.40 11.64 -24.49
C ASP A 321 -28.88 11.50 -24.08
N LEU A 322 -29.47 12.55 -23.49
CA LEU A 322 -30.89 12.59 -23.12
C LEU A 322 -31.81 12.55 -24.33
N LEU A 323 -31.41 13.16 -25.46
CA LEU A 323 -32.18 13.09 -26.70
C LEU A 323 -32.11 11.71 -27.36
N ASP A 324 -30.96 11.05 -27.30
CA ASP A 324 -30.79 9.67 -27.77
C ASP A 324 -31.59 8.69 -26.91
N LEU A 325 -31.57 8.86 -25.58
CA LEU A 325 -32.41 8.12 -24.63
C LEU A 325 -33.91 8.34 -24.88
N ALA A 326 -34.33 9.58 -25.13
CA ALA A 326 -35.73 9.89 -25.44
C ALA A 326 -36.19 9.31 -26.79
N ARG A 327 -35.27 9.08 -27.73
CA ARG A 327 -35.55 8.50 -29.05
C ARG A 327 -35.59 6.97 -29.05
N ALA A 328 -34.93 6.33 -28.08
CA ALA A 328 -34.85 4.88 -27.99
C ALA A 328 -36.18 4.23 -27.53
N GLU A 329 -37.16 5.02 -27.11
CA GLU A 329 -38.54 4.62 -26.79
C GLU A 329 -39.53 4.93 -27.92
#